data_AF-A0A7S1SD02-F1
#
_entry.id   AF-A0A7S1SD02-F1
#
_cell.length_a   1.000
_cell.length_b   1.000
_cell.length_c   1.000
_cell.angle_alpha   90.00
_cell.angle_beta   90.00
_cell.angle_gamma   90.00
#
_symmetry.space_group_name_H-M   'P 1'
#
loop_
_entity.id
_entity.type
_entity.pdbx_description
1 polymer ?
#
loop_
_entity_poly.entity_id
_entity_poly.type
_entity_poly.pdbx_seq_one_letter_code
_entity_poly.pdbx_strand_id
1 'polypeptide(L)'
;MHFLVVFVQLLSCLVFAEASQVQHYSTNAICRQNNCINPIFPGLTDLSMLEASSWQCQSHSKVRKYMQFCEPVVNYNVAVPSPNKSMPLSALVEAQEKAAVTMYFYALSGMNMEPQEFKHPEQSGDQCVQAVWTMVCNTYFPKAEAGCQDGQGSNYLRPCKNVCGAYLQACDVRCCDEGTRCVFDQQVSLAEGGTVQLTGYSDNLGPSAYCTGGTNWDNNSGAPRAAGTLGPGALLAGLLALVLPLARDGPATPEHRSGSQGSRL
;
A
#
# COMPACT_ATOMS: atom_id res chain seq x y z
N MET A 1 -0.25 -57.78 60.39
CA MET A 1 0.16 -58.56 59.20
C MET A 1 0.22 -57.56 58.05
N HIS A 2 1.42 -57.05 57.69
CA HIS A 2 2.32 -57.66 56.70
C HIS A 2 1.67 -57.67 55.30
N PHE A 3 2.24 -57.23 54.18
CA PHE A 3 3.52 -56.63 53.77
C PHE A 3 3.44 -56.63 52.21
N LEU A 4 4.12 -55.69 51.49
CA LEU A 4 4.66 -55.87 50.11
C LEU A 4 3.60 -55.99 48.95
N VAL A 5 3.66 -55.35 47.77
CA VAL A 5 4.69 -55.12 46.72
C VAL A 5 4.07 -54.05 45.76
N VAL A 6 4.59 -52.86 45.45
CA VAL A 6 5.85 -52.44 44.79
C VAL A 6 5.90 -52.73 43.27
N PHE A 7 5.91 -51.65 42.49
CA PHE A 7 6.60 -51.47 41.20
C PHE A 7 5.90 -51.68 39.82
N VAL A 8 6.19 -50.68 38.97
CA VAL A 8 6.24 -50.65 37.48
C VAL A 8 4.95 -50.31 36.72
N GLN A 9 4.77 -49.01 36.40
CA GLN A 9 4.86 -48.54 35.01
C GLN A 9 4.92 -47.00 34.95
N LEU A 10 6.11 -46.50 35.26
CA LEU A 10 6.68 -45.30 34.64
C LEU A 10 6.78 -45.58 33.13
N LEU A 11 5.82 -45.11 32.33
CA LEU A 11 6.03 -44.89 30.90
C LEU A 11 5.11 -43.79 30.37
N SER A 12 5.08 -42.66 31.09
CA SER A 12 4.67 -41.38 30.51
C SER A 12 5.81 -40.90 29.61
N CYS A 13 5.99 -41.56 28.46
CA CYS A 13 6.77 -41.02 27.36
C CYS A 13 6.08 -39.73 26.91
N LEU A 14 6.53 -38.63 27.49
CA LEU A 14 6.48 -37.29 26.93
C LEU A 14 7.10 -37.36 25.52
N VAL A 15 6.26 -37.64 24.53
CA VAL A 15 6.57 -37.33 23.14
C VAL A 15 6.39 -35.82 23.04
N PHE A 16 7.46 -35.09 23.33
CA PHE A 16 7.62 -33.73 22.82
C PHE A 16 7.71 -33.87 21.30
N ALA A 17 6.56 -33.78 20.64
CA ALA A 17 6.53 -33.48 19.23
C ALA A 17 7.10 -32.07 19.09
N GLU A 18 8.36 -31.97 18.64
CA GLU A 18 8.91 -30.73 18.12
C GLU A 18 8.01 -30.32 16.95
N ALA A 19 7.12 -29.36 17.22
CA ALA A 19 6.37 -28.70 16.18
C ALA A 19 7.37 -28.04 15.24
N SER A 20 7.55 -28.63 14.06
CA SER A 20 8.29 -28.04 12.94
C SER A 20 7.86 -26.59 12.80
N GLN A 21 8.79 -25.67 13.03
CA GLN A 21 8.56 -24.25 12.86
C GLN A 21 8.18 -24.01 11.40
N VAL A 22 6.89 -23.77 11.18
CA VAL A 22 6.37 -23.16 9.97
C VAL A 22 7.19 -21.90 9.75
N GLN A 23 7.85 -21.80 8.59
CA GLN A 23 8.70 -20.66 8.26
C GLN A 23 7.84 -19.39 8.17
N HIS A 24 7.64 -18.76 9.31
CA HIS A 24 7.32 -17.35 9.40
C HIS A 24 8.57 -16.57 9.03
N TYR A 25 8.38 -15.44 8.35
CA TYR A 25 9.42 -14.42 8.22
C TYR A 25 10.16 -14.25 9.56
N SER A 26 11.47 -14.46 9.54
CA SER A 26 12.49 -14.32 10.60
C SER A 26 12.05 -14.31 12.07
N THR A 27 12.49 -15.30 12.85
CA THR A 27 12.59 -15.22 14.32
C THR A 27 13.89 -14.54 14.78
N ASN A 28 14.63 -13.90 13.86
CA ASN A 28 15.99 -13.43 14.12
C ASN A 28 15.98 -12.12 14.91
N ALA A 29 16.40 -12.19 16.18
CA ALA A 29 16.47 -11.06 17.11
C ALA A 29 17.48 -9.96 16.69
N ILE A 30 18.24 -10.16 15.61
CA ILE A 30 19.26 -9.24 15.08
C ILE A 30 18.69 -8.32 13.98
N CYS A 31 17.52 -8.65 13.41
CA CYS A 31 16.79 -7.71 12.56
C CYS A 31 16.40 -6.50 13.41
N ARG A 32 16.64 -5.27 12.92
CA ARG A 32 16.03 -4.10 13.57
C ARG A 32 14.52 -4.33 13.59
N GLN A 33 13.97 -4.44 14.80
CA GLN A 33 12.55 -4.78 15.07
C GLN A 33 11.55 -3.85 14.36
N ASN A 34 11.98 -2.69 13.87
CA ASN A 34 11.04 -1.61 13.58
C ASN A 34 10.37 -1.68 12.20
N ASN A 35 10.88 -2.43 11.21
CA ASN A 35 10.35 -2.33 9.84
C ASN A 35 10.05 -3.67 9.13
N CYS A 36 10.20 -4.83 9.79
CA CYS A 36 9.65 -6.08 9.26
C CYS A 36 8.44 -6.48 10.08
N ILE A 37 7.29 -6.07 9.57
CA ILE A 37 5.99 -6.44 10.10
C ILE A 37 5.54 -7.79 9.51
N ASN A 38 4.73 -8.54 10.24
CA ASN A 38 4.09 -9.75 9.74
C ASN A 38 2.57 -9.56 9.69
N PRO A 39 1.92 -9.67 8.51
CA PRO A 39 2.52 -9.84 7.19
C PRO A 39 3.28 -8.59 6.74
N ILE A 40 4.35 -8.78 5.96
CA ILE A 40 5.22 -7.70 5.46
C ILE A 40 4.44 -6.69 4.63
N PHE A 41 3.44 -7.17 3.90
CA PHE A 41 2.66 -6.38 2.98
C PHE A 41 1.22 -6.28 3.46
N PRO A 42 0.69 -5.05 3.65
CA PRO A 42 -0.71 -4.86 4.02
C PRO A 42 -1.65 -5.56 3.03
N GLY A 43 -2.54 -6.42 3.56
CA GLY A 43 -3.54 -7.14 2.77
C GLY A 43 -3.03 -8.34 1.96
N LEU A 44 -1.75 -8.70 2.06
CA LEU A 44 -1.18 -9.82 1.30
C LEU A 44 -1.84 -11.16 1.60
N THR A 45 -2.15 -11.41 2.88
CA THR A 45 -2.83 -12.64 3.32
C THR A 45 -4.22 -12.78 2.72
N ASP A 46 -4.84 -11.66 2.35
CA ASP A 46 -6.20 -11.61 1.86
C ASP A 46 -6.26 -11.73 0.34
N LEU A 47 -5.13 -11.53 -0.37
CA LEU A 47 -5.10 -11.51 -1.84
C LEU A 47 -5.66 -12.79 -2.46
N SER A 48 -5.35 -13.96 -1.92
CA SER A 48 -5.84 -15.24 -2.45
C SER A 48 -7.37 -15.36 -2.30
N MET A 49 -7.90 -14.93 -1.16
CA MET A 49 -9.35 -14.91 -0.90
C MET A 49 -10.05 -13.87 -1.78
N LEU A 50 -9.46 -12.68 -1.92
CA LEU A 50 -9.99 -11.60 -2.75
C LEU A 50 -10.02 -12.02 -4.22
N GLU A 51 -8.96 -12.65 -4.73
CA GLU A 51 -8.90 -13.13 -6.11
C GLU A 51 -9.88 -14.27 -6.39
N ALA A 52 -10.12 -15.14 -5.41
CA ALA A 52 -11.11 -16.22 -5.53
C ALA A 52 -12.58 -15.74 -5.48
N SER A 53 -12.81 -14.48 -5.11
CA SER A 53 -14.16 -13.92 -4.99
C SER A 53 -14.72 -13.49 -6.36
N SER A 54 -16.04 -13.49 -6.49
CA SER A 54 -16.71 -12.91 -7.67
C SER A 54 -16.79 -11.40 -7.55
N TRP A 55 -16.38 -10.68 -8.61
CA TRP A 55 -16.41 -9.22 -8.64
C TRP A 55 -17.33 -8.69 -9.74
N GLN A 56 -17.85 -7.50 -9.53
CA GLN A 56 -18.62 -6.75 -10.51
C GLN A 56 -18.11 -5.32 -10.61
N CYS A 57 -18.11 -4.79 -11.83
CA CYS A 57 -17.71 -3.44 -12.12
C CYS A 57 -18.68 -2.41 -11.55
N GLN A 58 -18.12 -1.31 -11.06
CA GLN A 58 -18.86 -0.12 -10.67
C GLN A 58 -18.07 1.14 -11.05
N SER A 59 -18.79 2.12 -11.58
CA SER A 59 -18.24 3.42 -11.90
C SER A 59 -17.76 4.14 -10.64
N HIS A 60 -16.61 4.79 -10.76
CA HIS A 60 -16.00 5.56 -9.67
C HIS A 60 -17.00 6.57 -9.06
N SER A 61 -17.77 7.26 -9.90
CA SER A 61 -18.73 8.28 -9.47
C SER A 61 -19.87 7.74 -8.60
N LYS A 62 -20.26 6.46 -8.75
CA LYS A 62 -21.26 5.81 -7.90
C LYS A 62 -20.67 5.37 -6.58
N VAL A 63 -19.50 4.73 -6.64
CA VAL A 63 -18.83 4.16 -5.47
C VAL A 63 -18.30 5.25 -4.53
N ARG A 64 -17.72 6.32 -5.09
CA ARG A 64 -17.17 7.47 -4.35
C ARG A 64 -18.14 8.06 -3.33
N LYS A 65 -19.44 8.00 -3.58
CA LYS A 65 -20.48 8.52 -2.67
C LYS A 65 -20.57 7.76 -1.34
N TYR A 66 -20.04 6.55 -1.31
CA TYR A 66 -20.06 5.64 -0.16
C TYR A 66 -18.66 5.41 0.42
N MET A 67 -17.63 6.00 -0.19
CA MET A 67 -16.26 5.97 0.32
C MET A 67 -16.00 7.18 1.21
N GLN A 68 -15.19 6.98 2.23
CA GLN A 68 -14.71 8.04 3.12
C GLN A 68 -13.20 8.00 3.25
N PHE A 69 -12.65 6.86 3.65
CA PHE A 69 -11.24 6.63 3.90
C PHE A 69 -10.42 6.40 2.64
N CYS A 70 -10.92 5.64 1.66
CA CYS A 70 -10.20 5.34 0.42
C CYS A 70 -10.53 6.28 -0.74
N GLU A 71 -11.45 7.22 -0.53
CA GLU A 71 -11.93 8.16 -1.55
C GLU A 71 -10.82 8.93 -2.27
N PRO A 72 -9.78 9.47 -1.61
CA PRO A 72 -8.76 10.25 -2.28
C PRO A 72 -7.77 9.40 -3.09
N VAL A 73 -7.66 8.10 -2.79
CA VAL A 73 -6.73 7.17 -3.44
C VAL A 73 -7.37 6.55 -4.68
N VAL A 74 -8.65 6.19 -4.58
CA VAL A 74 -9.36 5.44 -5.61
C VAL A 74 -9.97 6.40 -6.63
N ASN A 75 -9.29 6.61 -7.75
CA ASN A 75 -9.70 7.55 -8.80
C ASN A 75 -10.09 6.87 -10.12
N TYR A 76 -10.37 5.57 -10.08
CA TYR A 76 -10.69 4.72 -11.23
C TYR A 76 -11.99 3.94 -10.97
N ASN A 77 -12.58 3.39 -12.04
CA ASN A 77 -13.70 2.45 -11.88
C ASN A 77 -13.21 1.22 -11.12
N VAL A 78 -13.98 0.79 -10.13
CA VAL A 78 -13.59 -0.30 -9.23
C VAL A 78 -14.37 -1.56 -9.52
N ALA A 79 -13.79 -2.70 -9.18
CA ALA A 79 -14.55 -3.92 -8.98
C ALA A 79 -14.96 -3.99 -7.51
N VAL A 80 -16.24 -4.25 -7.24
CA VAL A 80 -16.77 -4.54 -5.90
C VAL A 80 -17.21 -6.01 -5.82
N PRO A 81 -17.24 -6.63 -4.63
CA PRO A 81 -17.72 -8.01 -4.51
C PRO A 81 -19.15 -8.15 -5.04
N SER A 82 -19.43 -9.25 -5.74
CA SER A 82 -20.76 -9.60 -6.24
C SER A 82 -21.32 -10.79 -5.45
N PRO A 83 -21.93 -10.56 -4.27
CA PRO A 83 -22.48 -11.65 -3.47
C PRO A 83 -23.71 -12.28 -4.14
N ASN A 84 -23.93 -13.57 -3.88
CA ASN A 84 -25.12 -14.30 -4.33
C ASN A 84 -26.44 -13.73 -3.78
N LYS A 85 -26.39 -12.89 -2.73
CA LYS A 85 -27.54 -12.19 -2.15
C LYS A 85 -27.49 -10.74 -2.57
N SER A 86 -28.64 -10.17 -2.92
CA SER A 86 -28.76 -8.75 -3.25
C SER A 86 -28.41 -7.87 -2.03
N MET A 87 -27.16 -7.44 -1.94
CA MET A 87 -26.70 -6.43 -0.99
C MET A 87 -26.67 -5.07 -1.70
N PRO A 88 -27.08 -3.97 -1.02
CA PRO A 88 -26.97 -2.64 -1.60
C PRO A 88 -25.49 -2.27 -1.81
N LEU A 89 -25.22 -1.49 -2.86
CA LEU A 89 -23.86 -1.04 -3.20
C LEU A 89 -23.17 -0.36 -2.01
N SER A 90 -23.90 0.46 -1.24
CA SER A 90 -23.34 1.13 -0.05
C SER A 90 -22.77 0.14 0.95
N ALA A 91 -23.50 -0.95 1.27
CA ALA A 91 -23.03 -1.96 2.21
C ALA A 91 -21.82 -2.73 1.68
N LEU A 92 -21.72 -2.94 0.37
CA LEU A 92 -20.54 -3.57 -0.25
C LEU A 92 -19.30 -2.68 -0.14
N VAL A 93 -19.46 -1.39 -0.42
CA VAL A 93 -18.37 -0.40 -0.35
C VAL A 93 -17.94 -0.19 1.10
N GLU A 94 -18.89 -0.03 2.03
CA GLU A 94 -18.62 0.11 3.47
C GLU A 94 -17.89 -1.12 4.02
N ALA A 95 -18.25 -2.34 3.58
CA ALA A 95 -17.57 -3.56 4.00
C ALA A 95 -16.12 -3.63 3.52
N GLN A 96 -15.85 -3.27 2.26
CA GLN A 96 -14.48 -3.20 1.72
C GLN A 96 -13.67 -2.09 2.38
N GLU A 97 -14.27 -0.92 2.60
CA GLU A 97 -13.60 0.19 3.26
C GLU A 97 -13.26 -0.13 4.71
N LYS A 98 -14.17 -0.79 5.44
CA LYS A 98 -13.89 -1.28 6.80
C LYS A 98 -12.73 -2.27 6.80
N ALA A 99 -12.63 -3.17 5.82
CA ALA A 99 -11.50 -4.09 5.69
C ALA A 99 -10.20 -3.33 5.41
N ALA A 100 -10.22 -2.35 4.51
CA ALA A 100 -9.07 -1.50 4.21
C ALA A 100 -8.58 -0.70 5.44
N VAL A 101 -9.50 -0.06 6.17
CA VAL A 101 -9.19 0.66 7.42
C VAL A 101 -8.62 -0.31 8.45
N THR A 102 -9.23 -1.48 8.62
CA THR A 102 -8.75 -2.49 9.57
C THR A 102 -7.31 -2.90 9.25
N MET A 103 -7.02 -3.18 7.99
CA MET A 103 -5.68 -3.56 7.54
C MET A 103 -4.68 -2.40 7.66
N TYR A 104 -5.09 -1.16 7.40
CA TYR A 104 -4.28 0.03 7.62
C TYR A 104 -3.86 0.15 9.08
N PHE A 105 -4.80 0.00 10.01
CA PHE A 105 -4.54 0.04 11.45
C PHE A 105 -3.57 -1.07 11.86
N TYR A 106 -3.81 -2.31 11.42
CA TYR A 106 -2.92 -3.43 11.71
C TYR A 106 -1.50 -3.20 11.20
N ALA A 107 -1.35 -2.68 9.97
CA ALA A 107 -0.04 -2.40 9.40
C ALA A 107 0.71 -1.30 10.16
N LEU A 108 0.06 -0.18 10.47
CA LEU A 108 0.66 0.89 11.26
C LEU A 108 1.05 0.43 12.67
N SER A 109 0.16 -0.27 13.37
CA SER A 109 0.45 -0.82 14.69
C SER A 109 1.62 -1.81 14.65
N GLY A 110 1.73 -2.62 13.60
CA GLY A 110 2.87 -3.51 13.38
C GLY A 110 4.20 -2.75 13.29
N MET A 111 4.20 -1.54 12.74
CA MET A 111 5.37 -0.66 12.63
C MET A 111 5.57 0.22 13.87
N ASN A 112 4.88 -0.08 14.98
CA ASN A 112 4.90 0.71 16.20
C ASN A 112 4.48 2.19 15.98
N MET A 113 3.57 2.42 15.04
CA MET A 113 2.93 3.71 14.79
C MET A 113 1.51 3.67 15.34
N GLU A 114 1.10 4.69 16.09
CA GLU A 114 -0.25 4.76 16.65
C GLU A 114 -1.25 5.20 15.57
N PRO A 115 -2.15 4.33 15.07
CA PRO A 115 -3.02 4.68 13.95
C PRO A 115 -3.96 5.85 14.24
N GLN A 116 -4.26 6.09 15.53
CA GLN A 116 -5.09 7.22 15.96
C GLN A 116 -4.45 8.59 15.65
N GLU A 117 -3.12 8.65 15.50
CA GLU A 117 -2.39 9.86 15.10
C GLU A 117 -2.51 10.14 13.59
N PHE A 118 -2.90 9.12 12.81
CA PHE A 118 -2.90 9.15 11.34
C PHE A 118 -4.30 8.95 10.74
N LYS A 119 -5.35 9.49 11.37
CA LYS A 119 -6.74 9.41 10.86
C LYS A 119 -6.95 10.00 9.46
N HIS A 120 -6.08 10.93 9.09
CA HIS A 120 -6.06 11.62 7.81
C HIS A 120 -4.72 11.36 7.11
N PRO A 121 -4.50 10.15 6.56
CA PRO A 121 -3.21 9.75 5.97
C PRO A 121 -2.75 10.72 4.87
N GLU A 122 -3.68 11.33 4.13
CA GLU A 122 -3.39 12.34 3.11
C GLU A 122 -2.74 13.61 3.67
N GLN A 123 -2.96 13.92 4.95
CA GLN A 123 -2.43 15.09 5.64
C GLN A 123 -1.26 14.77 6.58
N SER A 124 -0.89 13.50 6.71
CA SER A 124 0.12 13.04 7.69
C SER A 124 1.51 13.65 7.49
N GLY A 125 1.88 13.98 6.25
CA GLY A 125 3.25 14.37 5.90
C GLY A 125 4.27 13.22 5.96
N ASP A 126 3.83 12.01 6.33
CA ASP A 126 4.63 10.80 6.42
C ASP A 126 4.39 9.93 5.18
N GLN A 127 5.45 9.72 4.40
CA GLN A 127 5.37 8.95 3.15
C GLN A 127 5.10 7.47 3.39
N CYS A 128 5.57 6.91 4.50
CA CYS A 128 5.30 5.52 4.85
C CYS A 128 3.81 5.33 5.15
N VAL A 129 3.22 6.22 5.95
CA VAL A 129 1.79 6.21 6.27
C VAL A 129 0.94 6.31 5.00
N GLN A 130 1.30 7.23 4.11
CA GLN A 130 0.62 7.41 2.82
C GLN A 130 0.78 6.19 1.90
N ALA A 131 1.94 5.54 1.91
CA ALA A 131 2.19 4.34 1.13
C ALA A 131 1.39 3.13 1.64
N VAL A 132 1.32 2.91 2.96
CA VAL A 132 0.46 1.87 3.57
C VAL A 132 -0.99 2.10 3.18
N TRP A 133 -1.48 3.34 3.34
CA TRP A 133 -2.84 3.73 3.00
C TRP A 133 -3.16 3.45 1.53
N THR A 134 -2.27 3.90 0.63
CA THR A 134 -2.39 3.68 -0.82
C THR A 134 -2.43 2.18 -1.14
N MET A 135 -1.59 1.40 -0.48
CA MET A 135 -1.48 -0.04 -0.70
C MET A 135 -2.74 -0.79 -0.26
N VAL A 136 -3.28 -0.50 0.93
CA VAL A 136 -4.52 -1.15 1.38
C VAL A 136 -5.72 -0.76 0.52
N CYS A 137 -5.84 0.52 0.13
CA CYS A 137 -6.97 0.96 -0.68
C CYS A 137 -6.93 0.31 -2.07
N ASN A 138 -5.77 0.22 -2.71
CA ASN A 138 -5.63 -0.51 -3.98
C ASN A 138 -5.83 -2.03 -3.85
N THR A 139 -5.71 -2.59 -2.63
CA THR A 139 -5.92 -4.03 -2.39
C THR A 139 -7.41 -4.36 -2.25
N TYR A 140 -8.17 -3.59 -1.46
CA TYR A 140 -9.60 -3.84 -1.23
C TYR A 140 -10.51 -3.17 -2.28
N PHE A 141 -10.02 -2.17 -2.99
CA PHE A 141 -10.71 -1.57 -4.14
C PHE A 141 -9.93 -1.82 -5.44
N PRO A 142 -9.93 -3.06 -5.95
CA PRO A 142 -9.30 -3.36 -7.22
C PRO A 142 -9.92 -2.53 -8.35
N LYS A 143 -9.10 -2.15 -9.31
CA LYS A 143 -9.55 -1.56 -10.56
C LYS A 143 -10.41 -2.56 -11.33
N ALA A 144 -11.51 -2.08 -11.88
CA ALA A 144 -12.36 -2.84 -12.77
C ALA A 144 -11.71 -2.99 -14.16
N GLU A 145 -12.04 -4.07 -14.86
CA GLU A 145 -11.55 -4.30 -16.22
C GLU A 145 -11.91 -3.14 -17.17
N ALA A 146 -11.01 -2.84 -18.12
CA ALA A 146 -11.21 -1.70 -19.01
C ALA A 146 -12.47 -1.87 -19.88
N GLY A 147 -13.33 -0.85 -19.88
CA GLY A 147 -14.54 -0.83 -20.71
C GLY A 147 -15.73 -1.64 -20.17
N CYS A 148 -15.63 -2.22 -18.97
CA CYS A 148 -16.77 -2.89 -18.36
C CYS A 148 -17.89 -1.92 -17.95
N GLN A 149 -19.11 -2.42 -17.89
CA GLN A 149 -20.30 -1.68 -17.49
C GLN A 149 -20.66 -1.93 -16.02
N ASP A 150 -21.39 -0.99 -15.40
CA ASP A 150 -21.85 -1.14 -14.02
C ASP A 150 -22.69 -2.42 -13.84
N GLY A 151 -22.29 -3.27 -12.90
CA GLY A 151 -22.91 -4.56 -12.63
C GLY A 151 -22.42 -5.71 -13.50
N GLN A 152 -21.61 -5.46 -14.53
CA GLN A 152 -20.96 -6.53 -15.29
C GLN A 152 -19.91 -7.23 -14.42
N GLY A 153 -19.76 -8.55 -14.57
CA GLY A 153 -18.68 -9.29 -13.93
C GLY A 153 -17.30 -8.74 -14.31
N SER A 154 -16.38 -8.74 -13.35
CA SER A 154 -14.98 -8.32 -13.53
C SER A 154 -14.06 -9.31 -12.85
N ASN A 155 -12.84 -9.42 -13.34
CA ASN A 155 -11.76 -10.09 -12.62
C ASN A 155 -11.20 -9.21 -11.49
N TYR A 156 -10.64 -9.84 -10.45
CA TYR A 156 -9.85 -9.16 -9.43
C TYR A 156 -8.48 -8.79 -10.02
N LEU A 157 -8.21 -7.49 -10.19
CA LEU A 157 -6.91 -7.02 -10.62
C LEU A 157 -6.04 -6.73 -9.40
N ARG A 158 -5.04 -7.58 -9.14
CA ARG A 158 -4.07 -7.38 -8.04
C ARG A 158 -3.36 -6.03 -8.17
N PRO A 159 -2.87 -5.44 -7.07
CA PRO A 159 -2.08 -4.22 -7.18
C PRO A 159 -0.79 -4.42 -8.02
N CYS A 160 -0.39 -3.36 -8.71
CA CYS A 160 0.83 -3.33 -9.53
C CYS A 160 2.10 -3.38 -8.66
N LYS A 161 3.21 -3.90 -9.19
CA LYS A 161 4.47 -4.03 -8.42
C LYS A 161 5.00 -2.70 -7.86
N ASN A 162 4.75 -1.59 -8.54
CA ASN A 162 5.19 -0.27 -8.07
C ASN A 162 4.42 0.24 -6.85
N VAL A 163 3.20 -0.26 -6.57
CA VAL A 163 2.48 0.04 -5.33
C VAL A 163 3.24 -0.55 -4.13
N CYS A 164 3.62 -1.82 -4.24
CA CYS A 164 4.46 -2.48 -3.24
C CYS A 164 5.87 -1.86 -3.16
N GLY A 165 6.48 -1.53 -4.30
CA GLY A 165 7.79 -0.87 -4.34
C GLY A 165 7.80 0.47 -3.62
N ALA A 166 6.75 1.28 -3.79
CA ALA A 166 6.58 2.55 -3.08
C ALA A 166 6.47 2.35 -1.56
N TYR A 167 5.73 1.32 -1.12
CA TYR A 167 5.66 0.95 0.31
C TYR A 167 7.03 0.54 0.87
N LEU A 168 7.73 -0.38 0.19
CA LEU A 168 9.06 -0.83 0.62
C LEU A 168 10.05 0.33 0.75
N GLN A 169 10.01 1.26 -0.22
CA GLN A 169 10.88 2.43 -0.23
C GLN A 169 10.51 3.44 0.86
N ALA A 170 9.23 3.81 0.96
CA ALA A 170 8.77 4.85 1.87
C ALA A 170 8.89 4.44 3.35
N CYS A 171 8.66 3.16 3.63
CA CYS A 171 8.74 2.60 4.98
C CYS A 171 10.11 1.98 5.32
N ASP A 172 11.09 2.04 4.41
CA ASP A 172 12.42 1.40 4.55
C ASP A 172 12.31 -0.04 5.10
N VAL A 173 11.42 -0.83 4.50
CA VAL A 173 11.17 -2.22 4.89
C VAL A 173 12.37 -3.07 4.45
N ARG A 174 13.07 -3.66 5.41
CA ARG A 174 14.27 -4.47 5.16
C ARG A 174 14.19 -5.79 5.91
N CYS A 175 13.79 -6.85 5.22
CA CYS A 175 13.71 -8.19 5.83
C CYS A 175 15.00 -8.98 5.63
N CYS A 176 15.44 -9.60 6.73
CA CYS A 176 16.83 -10.05 6.89
C CYS A 176 17.18 -11.35 6.20
N ASP A 177 16.19 -12.15 5.79
CA ASP A 177 16.45 -13.53 5.40
C ASP A 177 16.43 -13.70 3.87
N GLU A 178 15.32 -13.37 3.20
CA GLU A 178 15.17 -13.55 1.73
C GLU A 178 15.00 -12.24 0.94
N GLY A 179 15.01 -11.10 1.65
CA GLY A 179 14.65 -9.79 1.12
C GLY A 179 13.15 -9.67 0.84
N THR A 180 12.65 -8.44 0.77
CA THR A 180 11.25 -8.18 0.43
C THR A 180 11.09 -8.11 -1.09
N ARG A 181 10.43 -9.10 -1.68
CA ARG A 181 10.08 -9.11 -3.10
C ARG A 181 8.60 -8.84 -3.26
N CYS A 182 8.25 -7.89 -4.13
CA CYS A 182 6.85 -7.59 -4.43
C CYS A 182 6.20 -8.67 -5.29
N VAL A 183 6.95 -9.23 -6.24
CA VAL A 183 6.49 -10.24 -7.17
C VAL A 183 7.14 -11.56 -6.78
N PHE A 184 6.32 -12.53 -6.41
CA PHE A 184 6.75 -13.88 -6.05
C PHE A 184 5.59 -14.85 -6.20
N ASP A 185 5.92 -16.13 -6.27
CA ASP A 185 4.98 -17.23 -6.27
C ASP A 185 5.62 -18.39 -5.48
N GLN A 186 5.06 -18.70 -4.31
CA GLN A 186 5.66 -19.66 -3.37
C GLN A 186 4.57 -20.53 -2.75
N GLN A 187 4.85 -21.83 -2.59
CA GLN A 187 4.02 -22.70 -1.76
C GLN A 187 4.46 -22.59 -0.30
N VAL A 188 3.55 -22.18 0.57
CA VAL A 188 3.78 -22.12 2.01
C VAL A 188 3.05 -23.28 2.69
N SER A 189 3.71 -23.96 3.61
CA SER A 189 3.09 -25.02 4.42
C SER A 189 2.31 -24.40 5.58
N LEU A 190 1.05 -24.76 5.73
CA LEU A 190 0.20 -24.38 6.87
C LEU A 190 0.53 -25.23 8.09
N ALA A 191 0.39 -24.66 9.28
CA ALA A 191 0.60 -25.35 10.56
C ALA A 191 -0.29 -26.61 10.72
N GLU A 192 -1.43 -26.66 10.04
CA GLU A 192 -2.39 -27.76 10.07
C GLU A 192 -2.08 -28.90 9.06
N GLY A 193 -0.94 -28.83 8.35
CA GLY A 193 -0.51 -29.91 7.45
C GLY A 193 -1.02 -29.81 6.00
N GLY A 194 -1.25 -28.58 5.50
CA GLY A 194 -1.58 -28.31 4.10
C GLY A 194 -0.54 -27.40 3.42
N THR A 195 -0.65 -27.21 2.11
CA THR A 195 0.13 -26.22 1.36
C THR A 195 -0.79 -25.22 0.70
N VAL A 196 -0.49 -23.92 0.80
CA VAL A 196 -1.20 -22.85 0.10
C VAL A 196 -0.23 -22.15 -0.85
N GLN A 197 -0.68 -21.91 -2.08
CA GLN A 197 0.04 -21.08 -3.02
C GLN A 197 -0.13 -19.61 -2.61
N LEU A 198 0.95 -18.98 -2.17
CA LEU A 198 1.02 -17.56 -1.87
C LEU A 198 1.69 -16.86 -3.06
N THR A 199 0.91 -16.04 -3.75
CA THR A 199 1.39 -15.26 -4.89
C THR A 199 1.32 -13.77 -4.53
N GLY A 200 2.36 -13.02 -4.85
CA GLY A 200 2.48 -11.59 -4.54
C GLY A 200 1.74 -10.67 -5.52
N TYR A 201 2.30 -9.48 -5.73
CA TYR A 201 1.75 -8.45 -6.62
C TYR A 201 1.98 -8.77 -8.10
N SER A 202 1.21 -8.11 -8.98
CA SER A 202 1.36 -8.27 -10.43
C SER A 202 2.69 -7.70 -10.91
N ASP A 203 3.41 -8.42 -11.79
CA ASP A 203 4.64 -7.95 -12.44
C ASP A 203 4.39 -6.95 -13.58
N ASN A 204 3.57 -5.94 -13.30
CA ASN A 204 3.25 -4.84 -14.21
C ASN A 204 3.50 -3.53 -13.49
N LEU A 205 4.06 -2.54 -14.20
CA LEU A 205 4.14 -1.17 -13.70
C LEU A 205 2.80 -0.49 -13.95
N GLY A 206 2.23 0.13 -12.91
CA GLY A 206 1.07 0.99 -13.07
C GLY A 206 1.46 2.39 -13.58
N PRO A 207 0.54 3.13 -14.22
CA PRO A 207 -0.85 2.74 -14.48
C PRO A 207 -0.95 1.69 -15.60
N SER A 208 -1.67 0.59 -15.36
CA SER A 208 -1.82 -0.52 -16.31
C SER A 208 -3.28 -0.99 -16.39
N ALA A 209 -3.62 -1.70 -17.46
CA ALA A 209 -4.90 -2.38 -17.61
C ALA A 209 -4.97 -3.72 -16.86
N TYR A 210 -3.81 -4.28 -16.47
CA TYR A 210 -3.69 -5.63 -15.91
C TYR A 210 -3.52 -5.68 -14.40
N CYS A 211 -3.43 -4.51 -13.74
CA CYS A 211 -3.23 -4.42 -12.30
C CYS A 211 -3.83 -3.12 -11.75
N THR A 212 -3.97 -3.06 -10.42
CA THR A 212 -4.57 -1.93 -9.71
C THR A 212 -3.52 -0.95 -9.19
N GLY A 213 -3.84 0.34 -9.30
CA GLY A 213 -3.00 1.42 -8.79
C GLY A 213 -1.83 1.77 -9.70
N GLY A 214 -0.90 2.56 -9.14
CA GLY A 214 0.26 3.09 -9.85
C GLY A 214 0.04 4.49 -10.42
N THR A 215 -0.63 5.36 -9.68
CA THR A 215 -0.43 6.80 -9.89
C THR A 215 1.04 7.12 -9.65
N ASN A 216 1.55 8.05 -10.46
CA ASN A 216 2.85 8.65 -10.23
C ASN A 216 2.86 9.22 -8.81
N TRP A 217 3.46 8.51 -7.86
CA TRP A 217 4.20 9.20 -6.81
C TRP A 217 5.39 9.82 -7.53
N ASP A 218 5.15 10.92 -8.25
CA ASP A 218 6.18 11.69 -8.92
C ASP A 218 7.19 12.07 -7.84
N ASN A 219 8.27 11.29 -7.73
CA ASN A 219 9.70 11.60 -7.76
C ASN A 219 10.20 12.98 -7.29
N ASN A 220 9.39 13.81 -6.63
CA ASN A 220 9.80 15.09 -6.07
C ASN A 220 10.33 14.96 -4.64
N SER A 221 10.48 13.73 -4.15
CA SER A 221 11.14 13.41 -2.87
C SER A 221 12.48 12.72 -3.14
N GLY A 222 13.44 13.50 -3.65
CA GLY A 222 14.84 13.12 -3.61
C GLY A 222 15.37 12.42 -4.86
N ALA A 223 15.52 13.17 -5.96
CA ALA A 223 16.83 13.07 -6.62
C ALA A 223 17.89 13.27 -5.52
N PRO A 224 18.90 12.38 -5.37
CA PRO A 224 19.98 12.66 -4.45
C PRO A 224 20.52 14.02 -4.88
N ARG A 225 20.38 15.02 -4.02
CA ARG A 225 21.23 16.20 -4.10
C ARG A 225 22.62 15.64 -3.92
N ALA A 226 23.25 15.28 -5.03
CA ALA A 226 24.68 15.20 -5.11
C ALA A 226 25.14 16.52 -4.51
N ALA A 227 25.63 16.44 -3.29
CA ALA A 227 26.35 17.51 -2.64
C ALA A 227 27.59 17.71 -3.52
N GLY A 228 27.40 18.45 -4.62
CA GLY A 228 28.46 19.09 -5.35
C GLY A 228 29.06 20.08 -4.38
N THR A 229 30.01 19.59 -3.60
CA THR A 229 31.04 20.41 -2.96
C THR A 229 31.64 21.29 -4.05
N LEU A 230 31.10 22.51 -4.16
CA LEU A 230 31.73 23.63 -4.82
C LEU A 230 33.01 23.92 -4.03
N GLY A 231 34.09 23.26 -4.42
CA GLY A 231 35.42 23.64 -4.01
C GLY A 231 35.74 25.05 -4.55
N PRO A 232 36.31 25.95 -3.75
CA PRO A 232 36.81 27.22 -4.23
C PRO A 232 38.13 26.97 -4.96
N GLY A 233 38.11 26.90 -6.29
CA GLY A 233 39.32 26.61 -7.05
C GLY A 233 39.21 26.81 -8.55
N ALA A 234 39.64 28.00 -8.98
CA ALA A 234 40.30 28.30 -10.26
C ALA A 234 39.56 28.10 -11.60
N LEU A 235 39.38 29.22 -12.32
CA LEU A 235 39.56 29.45 -13.78
C LEU A 235 38.90 30.80 -14.11
N LEU A 236 39.57 31.95 -13.96
CA LEU A 236 40.59 32.54 -14.84
C LEU A 236 40.25 32.51 -16.35
N ALA A 237 40.02 33.73 -16.85
CA ALA A 237 40.20 34.23 -18.22
C ALA A 237 39.17 33.85 -19.31
N GLY A 238 38.50 34.88 -19.83
CA GLY A 238 37.64 34.80 -21.01
C GLY A 238 36.96 36.11 -21.37
N LEU A 239 37.73 37.19 -21.50
CA LEU A 239 37.31 38.43 -22.16
C LEU A 239 36.85 38.12 -23.59
N LEU A 240 35.61 38.47 -23.94
CA LEU A 240 35.34 39.14 -25.22
C LEU A 240 34.02 39.91 -25.12
N ALA A 241 34.15 41.22 -25.19
CA ALA A 241 33.05 42.16 -25.32
C ALA A 241 32.45 42.09 -26.73
N LEU A 242 31.12 42.10 -26.83
CA LEU A 242 30.43 42.65 -27.99
C LEU A 242 29.25 43.51 -27.52
N VAL A 243 29.50 44.79 -27.69
CA VAL A 243 28.66 45.97 -27.51
C VAL A 243 27.51 45.93 -28.51
N LEU A 244 26.30 46.36 -28.10
CA LEU A 244 25.30 47.20 -28.83
C LEU A 244 23.87 47.02 -28.22
N PRO A 245 22.91 47.95 -28.42
CA PRO A 245 22.70 49.07 -27.50
C PRO A 245 21.27 49.17 -26.94
N LEU A 246 21.13 50.20 -26.09
CA LEU A 246 19.96 50.79 -25.45
C LEU A 246 18.65 50.89 -26.25
N ALA A 247 17.58 50.91 -25.44
CA ALA A 247 16.34 51.69 -25.55
C ALA A 247 15.09 50.95 -26.02
N ARG A 248 14.11 50.82 -25.10
CA ARG A 248 12.84 51.56 -25.24
C ARG A 248 12.01 51.56 -23.95
N ASP A 249 11.78 52.76 -23.43
CA ASP A 249 10.71 53.10 -22.48
C ASP A 249 9.32 52.93 -23.12
N GLY A 250 8.33 52.58 -22.30
CA GLY A 250 6.91 52.60 -22.67
C GLY A 250 6.00 52.50 -21.43
N PRO A 251 4.93 53.33 -21.30
CA PRO A 251 4.28 53.65 -20.02
C PRO A 251 3.01 52.83 -19.70
N ALA A 252 2.55 53.08 -18.46
CA ALA A 252 1.38 52.59 -17.73
C ALA A 252 0.06 52.38 -18.50
N THR A 253 -0.73 51.41 -18.01
CA THR A 253 -2.20 51.42 -18.06
C THR A 253 -2.79 50.99 -16.70
N PRO A 254 -3.82 51.69 -16.19
CA PRO A 254 -4.63 51.30 -15.03
C PRO A 254 -5.92 50.56 -15.48
N GLU A 255 -6.82 50.30 -14.52
CA GLU A 255 -8.10 49.54 -14.60
C GLU A 255 -7.96 48.02 -14.39
N HIS A 256 -8.79 47.34 -13.59
CA HIS A 256 -10.20 47.58 -13.36
C HIS A 256 -10.67 47.12 -11.97
N ARG A 257 -11.53 47.96 -11.40
CA ARG A 257 -12.39 47.77 -10.23
C ARG A 257 -13.42 46.67 -10.52
N SER A 258 -13.60 45.70 -9.61
CA SER A 258 -14.87 44.97 -9.49
C SER A 258 -15.14 44.67 -8.02
N GLY A 259 -16.11 45.39 -7.47
CA GLY A 259 -16.75 45.01 -6.22
C GLY A 259 -17.86 44.02 -6.49
N SER A 260 -18.06 43.09 -5.56
CA SER A 260 -19.34 42.39 -5.41
C SER A 260 -19.78 42.54 -3.97
N GLN A 261 -20.80 43.38 -3.81
CA GLN A 261 -21.66 43.39 -2.64
C GLN A 261 -22.62 42.22 -2.74
N GLY A 262 -22.77 41.49 -1.63
CA GLY A 262 -24.09 41.39 -1.01
C GLY A 262 -24.88 40.09 -1.18
N SER A 263 -25.54 39.80 -0.06
CA SER A 263 -26.76 39.01 0.15
C SER A 263 -26.55 37.52 0.42
N ARG A 264 -27.27 36.87 1.34
CA ARG A 264 -28.28 37.20 2.37
C ARG A 264 -28.39 35.90 3.20
N LEU A 265 -28.83 36.06 4.46
CA LEU A 265 -29.60 35.11 5.29
C LEU A 265 -29.50 33.61 4.98
#